data_AF-A0A2U3D8D1-F1
#
_entry.id   AF-A0A2U3D8D1-F1
#
_cell.length_a   1.000
_cell.length_b   1.000
_cell.length_c   1.000
_cell.angle_alpha   90.00
_cell.angle_beta   90.00
_cell.angle_gamma   90.00
#
_symmetry.space_group_name_H-M   'P 1'
#
loop_
_entity.id
_entity.type
_entity.pdbx_description
1 polymer ?
#
loop_
_entity_poly.entity_id
_entity_poly.type
_entity_poly.pdbx_seq_one_letter_code
_entity_poly.pdbx_strand_id
1 'polypeptide(L)'
;MSYVALYRAWRPQRFADVIGQEHVVTTLTHALQMNRLAHAYLFAGPRGTGKTSLAKILAKAVNCEHPQGVEPCNVCPACTGITAGAVMDVIEMDAASNRGIDEIRSLLEQVRYAPTEVQKKVYIIDEVHMLTPEAFNALLKTLEEPPDYCLFILATTELHKVPPTVASRCQRFTFGRVKIERVVDRLREVVATLPVEIEDAALWLIARLTEGGLRDALALLDQVVAFSDLQVGVEQVAQVTGGVASEKIGQLCTHVFTRDYAALLSLLASFWEQGVDPSQLVVEISSYLRDAILQRCGGVEEKSGDRSAYDPTFPIVIQRVTPEILLTFAQRMGSLQSELRYQAQTRLYVEVSLVSFINEIQAQQKAGQLVQAEVLQELQQEVSQLTKRIEAFEQRHENLRKERSSPITSEEVRTPFTEGKTPDYMAQADFAPASEVRVSPIHPQKVAMRGIEPWRGKKMSQNDQDRLAAIEQKWNLVLEEVKKVSIQSRAWLLAGRPVAVFGEHLVVAFKSSLHAETVMRSPHREFIEEVLQRLFQCTLSIATILEDKWGQLQQEHPLDTEPIQSKGREPWVEKVIELLGEDRVQIVIEE
;
A
#
# COMPACT_ATOMS: atom_id res chain seq x y z
N MET A 1 44.81 -11.72 15.79
CA MET A 1 43.48 -11.57 16.42
C MET A 1 42.47 -12.22 15.49
N SER A 2 41.51 -12.98 16.02
CA SER A 2 40.43 -13.56 15.22
C SER A 2 39.65 -12.45 14.52
N TYR A 3 39.39 -12.59 13.23
CA TYR A 3 38.55 -11.67 12.47
C TYR A 3 37.18 -11.52 13.15
N VAL A 4 36.80 -10.30 13.52
CA VAL A 4 35.48 -10.01 14.09
C VAL A 4 34.65 -9.36 12.99
N ALA A 5 33.55 -10.02 12.62
CA ALA A 5 32.63 -9.51 11.59
C ALA A 5 32.12 -8.10 11.94
N LEU A 6 31.93 -7.24 10.93
CA LEU A 6 31.59 -5.83 11.10
C LEU A 6 30.32 -5.62 11.90
N TYR A 7 29.29 -6.44 11.66
CA TYR A 7 28.01 -6.34 12.38
C TYR A 7 28.12 -6.65 13.88
N ARG A 8 29.19 -7.34 14.33
CA ARG A 8 29.49 -7.57 15.75
C ARG A 8 30.32 -6.43 16.32
N ALA A 9 31.36 -5.99 15.60
CA ALA A 9 32.23 -4.91 16.03
C ALA A 9 31.48 -3.58 16.18
N TRP A 10 30.57 -3.28 15.25
CA TRP A 10 29.79 -2.04 15.21
C TRP A 10 28.41 -2.15 15.87
N ARG A 11 28.19 -3.20 16.68
CA ARG A 11 26.95 -3.35 17.44
C ARG A 11 26.82 -2.19 18.43
N PRO A 12 25.70 -1.43 18.43
CA PRO A 12 25.49 -0.31 19.35
C PRO A 12 25.70 -0.70 20.83
N GLN A 13 26.41 0.15 21.59
CA GLN A 13 26.71 -0.08 23.01
C GLN A 13 26.02 0.93 23.94
N ARG A 14 25.56 2.05 23.39
CA ARG A 14 24.83 3.12 24.09
C ARG A 14 23.49 3.37 23.42
N PHE A 15 22.55 4.00 24.12
CA PHE A 15 21.26 4.39 23.54
C PHE A 15 21.45 5.40 22.40
N ALA A 16 22.42 6.31 22.54
CA ALA A 16 22.79 7.28 21.50
C ALA A 16 23.28 6.65 20.17
N ASP A 17 23.84 5.43 20.22
CA ASP A 17 24.37 4.75 19.03
C ASP A 17 23.27 4.05 18.21
N VAL A 18 22.04 4.01 18.73
CA VAL A 18 20.91 3.32 18.08
C VAL A 18 20.27 4.23 17.04
N ILE A 19 20.22 3.77 15.80
CA ILE A 19 19.80 4.58 14.65
C ILE A 19 18.36 4.27 14.25
N GLY A 20 17.54 5.31 14.05
CA GLY A 20 16.20 5.22 13.48
C GLY A 20 15.12 4.66 14.41
N GLN A 21 15.38 4.61 15.71
CA GLN A 21 14.43 4.16 16.75
C GLN A 21 14.29 5.19 17.87
N GLU A 22 14.29 6.48 17.52
CA GLU A 22 14.32 7.60 18.46
C GLU A 22 13.15 7.56 19.46
N HIS A 23 11.95 7.15 19.01
CA HIS A 23 10.77 7.03 19.87
C HIS A 23 10.93 5.93 20.94
N VAL A 24 11.51 4.78 20.59
CA VAL A 24 11.75 3.68 21.53
C VAL A 24 12.81 4.09 22.54
N VAL A 25 13.93 4.64 22.05
CA VAL A 25 15.05 5.07 22.88
C VAL A 25 14.59 6.13 23.89
N THR A 26 13.90 7.18 23.44
CA THR A 26 13.42 8.27 24.30
C THR A 26 12.50 7.75 25.41
N THR A 27 11.59 6.83 25.06
CA THR A 27 10.65 6.26 26.04
C THR A 27 11.36 5.42 27.09
N LEU A 28 12.31 4.57 26.67
CA LEU A 28 13.11 3.75 27.58
C LEU A 28 14.01 4.61 28.48
N THR A 29 14.64 5.66 27.94
CA THR A 29 15.47 6.57 28.73
C THR A 29 14.63 7.32 29.77
N HIS A 30 13.42 7.76 29.43
CA HIS A 30 12.52 8.39 30.41
C HIS A 30 12.05 7.40 31.48
N ALA A 31 11.74 6.15 31.12
CA ALA A 31 11.37 5.11 32.07
C ALA A 31 12.50 4.81 33.07
N LEU A 32 13.75 4.80 32.60
CA LEU A 32 14.95 4.68 33.45
C LEU A 32 15.11 5.88 34.40
N GLN A 33 14.97 7.12 33.91
CA GLN A 33 15.08 8.33 34.74
C GLN A 33 14.03 8.38 35.85
N MET A 34 12.80 7.99 35.52
CA MET A 34 11.67 8.00 36.45
C MET A 34 11.64 6.77 37.37
N ASN A 35 12.59 5.84 37.21
CA ASN A 35 12.62 4.53 37.88
C ASN A 35 11.27 3.77 37.76
N ARG A 36 10.63 3.85 36.58
CA ARG A 36 9.34 3.22 36.26
C ARG A 36 9.50 2.18 35.16
N LEU A 37 10.40 1.23 35.39
CA LEU A 37 10.60 0.12 34.47
C LEU A 37 9.45 -0.87 34.58
N ALA A 38 8.90 -1.29 33.45
CA ALA A 38 8.02 -2.44 33.41
C ALA A 38 8.80 -3.73 33.74
N HIS A 39 8.10 -4.74 34.24
CA HIS A 39 8.66 -6.07 34.47
C HIS A 39 8.89 -6.85 33.18
N ALA A 40 8.16 -6.52 32.11
CA ALA A 40 8.27 -7.16 30.80
C ALA A 40 8.15 -6.16 29.64
N TYR A 41 9.04 -6.30 28.67
CA TYR A 41 9.06 -5.54 27.42
C TYR A 41 8.90 -6.47 26.21
N LEU A 42 8.11 -6.05 25.23
CA LEU A 42 7.95 -6.76 23.95
C LEU A 42 8.44 -5.88 22.81
N PHE A 43 9.60 -6.20 22.26
CA PHE A 43 10.23 -5.55 21.12
C PHE A 43 9.81 -6.24 19.83
N ALA A 44 8.99 -5.57 19.03
CA ALA A 44 8.43 -6.11 17.81
C ALA A 44 8.88 -5.33 16.59
N GLY A 45 9.35 -6.00 15.54
CA GLY A 45 9.66 -5.33 14.27
C GLY A 45 10.61 -6.14 13.39
N PRO A 46 10.88 -5.68 12.15
CA PRO A 46 11.67 -6.43 11.17
C PRO A 46 13.07 -6.82 11.68
N ARG A 47 13.67 -7.83 11.05
CA ARG A 47 15.04 -8.25 11.35
C ARG A 47 16.03 -7.10 11.08
N GLY A 48 17.12 -7.05 11.84
CA GLY A 48 18.19 -6.05 11.62
C GLY A 48 17.90 -4.64 12.13
N THR A 49 16.74 -4.38 12.73
CA THR A 49 16.32 -3.05 13.26
C THR A 49 16.86 -2.70 14.65
N GLY A 50 17.64 -3.60 15.27
CA GLY A 50 18.32 -3.33 16.54
C GLY A 50 17.61 -3.82 17.81
N LYS A 51 16.54 -4.63 17.71
CA LYS A 51 15.79 -5.18 18.87
C LYS A 51 16.69 -5.79 19.95
N THR A 52 17.47 -6.81 19.60
CA THR A 52 18.36 -7.52 20.53
C THR A 52 19.52 -6.64 21.00
N SER A 53 19.96 -5.66 20.19
CA SER A 53 20.99 -4.69 20.60
C SER A 53 20.45 -3.74 21.67
N LEU A 54 19.25 -3.19 21.47
CA LEU A 54 18.60 -2.33 22.45
C LEU A 54 18.26 -3.09 23.73
N ALA A 55 17.88 -4.37 23.64
CA ALA A 55 17.68 -5.24 24.80
C ALA A 55 18.93 -5.36 25.67
N LYS A 56 20.11 -5.56 25.04
CA LYS A 56 21.39 -5.60 25.74
C LYS A 56 21.77 -4.25 26.34
N ILE A 57 21.53 -3.14 25.62
CA ILE A 57 21.78 -1.79 26.15
C ILE A 57 20.91 -1.53 27.39
N LEU A 58 19.63 -1.91 27.35
CA LEU A 58 18.74 -1.81 28.50
C LEU A 58 19.22 -2.67 29.67
N ALA A 59 19.61 -3.93 29.41
CA ALA A 59 20.16 -4.81 30.44
C ALA A 59 21.41 -4.20 31.11
N LYS A 60 22.29 -3.56 30.32
CA LYS A 60 23.45 -2.83 30.85
C LYS A 60 23.03 -1.61 31.65
N ALA A 61 22.11 -0.79 31.16
CA ALA A 61 21.70 0.44 31.83
C ALA A 61 21.09 0.17 33.22
N VAL A 62 20.31 -0.91 33.34
CA VAL A 62 19.71 -1.35 34.61
C VAL A 62 20.74 -1.90 35.59
N ASN A 63 21.80 -2.56 35.09
CA ASN A 63 22.81 -3.23 35.90
C ASN A 63 24.16 -2.48 35.99
N CYS A 64 24.22 -1.25 35.49
CA CYS A 64 25.46 -0.47 35.48
C CYS A 64 25.76 0.06 36.88
N GLU A 65 26.98 -0.16 37.36
CA GLU A 65 27.44 0.35 38.65
C GLU A 65 27.64 1.88 38.66
N HIS A 66 28.06 2.44 37.51
CA HIS A 66 28.42 3.85 37.36
C HIS A 66 27.68 4.48 36.17
N PRO A 67 26.34 4.60 36.20
CA PRO A 67 25.58 5.14 35.07
C PRO A 67 25.92 6.62 34.83
N GLN A 68 26.13 6.98 33.57
CA GLN A 68 26.31 8.38 33.15
C GLN A 68 24.94 8.94 32.77
N GLY A 69 24.16 9.34 33.78
CA GLY A 69 22.74 9.66 33.60
C GLY A 69 21.93 8.40 33.35
N VAL A 70 21.48 8.20 32.11
CA VAL A 70 20.75 6.99 31.66
C VAL A 70 21.61 6.02 30.86
N GLU A 71 22.80 6.46 30.46
CA GLU A 71 23.67 5.69 29.57
C GLU A 71 24.56 4.72 30.37
N PRO A 72 24.75 3.47 29.90
CA PRO A 72 25.69 2.55 30.51
C PRO A 72 27.13 3.02 30.28
N CYS A 73 27.96 2.92 31.32
CA CYS A 73 29.36 3.37 31.23
C CYS A 73 30.21 2.55 30.25
N ASN A 74 29.84 1.30 29.99
CA ASN A 74 30.56 0.33 29.14
C ASN A 74 31.98 -0.04 29.62
N VAL A 75 32.39 0.40 30.82
CA VAL A 75 33.71 0.11 31.40
C VAL A 75 33.66 -0.70 32.69
N CYS A 76 32.51 -0.75 33.40
CA CYS A 76 32.39 -1.51 34.63
C CYS A 76 32.29 -3.03 34.36
N PRO A 77 32.64 -3.89 35.34
CA PRO A 77 32.61 -5.35 35.19
C PRO A 77 31.26 -5.88 34.70
N ALA A 78 30.15 -5.35 35.22
CA ALA A 78 28.81 -5.69 34.77
C ALA A 78 28.60 -5.35 33.28
N CYS A 79 28.97 -4.15 32.83
CA CYS A 79 28.79 -3.75 31.44
C CYS A 79 29.66 -4.58 30.48
N THR A 80 30.93 -4.80 30.82
CA THR A 80 31.84 -5.61 30.00
C THR A 80 31.41 -7.07 29.97
N GLY A 81 30.98 -7.61 31.12
CA GLY A 81 30.48 -8.98 31.24
C GLY A 81 29.20 -9.21 30.43
N ILE A 82 28.23 -8.28 30.47
CA ILE A 82 27.00 -8.36 29.65
C ILE A 82 27.34 -8.28 28.15
N THR A 83 28.33 -7.48 27.76
CA THR A 83 28.78 -7.41 26.35
C THR A 83 29.38 -8.73 25.89
N ALA A 84 30.19 -9.35 26.74
CA ALA A 84 30.83 -10.63 26.48
C ALA A 84 29.88 -11.84 26.62
N GLY A 85 28.71 -11.65 27.24
CA GLY A 85 27.78 -12.75 27.55
C GLY A 85 28.25 -13.64 28.70
N ALA A 86 29.09 -13.11 29.60
CA ALA A 86 29.68 -13.86 30.71
C ALA A 86 28.88 -13.79 32.03
N VAL A 87 27.94 -12.83 32.14
CA VAL A 87 27.17 -12.59 33.36
C VAL A 87 26.02 -13.61 33.45
N MET A 88 26.02 -14.40 34.52
CA MET A 88 25.02 -15.48 34.73
C MET A 88 23.59 -14.95 34.93
N ASP A 89 23.46 -13.73 35.44
CA ASP A 89 22.16 -13.10 35.70
C ASP A 89 21.55 -12.39 34.47
N VAL A 90 22.27 -12.33 33.35
CA VAL A 90 21.75 -11.81 32.08
C VAL A 90 21.72 -12.96 31.07
N ILE A 91 20.55 -13.55 30.92
CA ILE A 91 20.34 -14.76 30.13
C ILE A 91 19.77 -14.36 28.77
N GLU A 92 20.56 -14.58 27.72
CA GLU A 92 20.13 -14.43 26.33
C GLU A 92 19.79 -15.82 25.77
N MET A 93 18.52 -16.03 25.41
CA MET A 93 18.02 -17.27 24.84
C MET A 93 17.41 -16.99 23.47
N ASP A 94 17.90 -17.68 22.45
CA ASP A 94 17.27 -17.71 21.13
C ASP A 94 16.17 -18.77 21.12
N ALA A 95 14.91 -18.33 21.02
CA ALA A 95 13.75 -19.21 20.97
C ALA A 95 13.71 -20.04 19.68
N ALA A 96 14.39 -19.62 18.60
CA ALA A 96 14.46 -20.44 17.38
C ALA A 96 15.24 -21.74 17.60
N SER A 97 16.17 -21.75 18.55
CA SER A 97 17.00 -22.90 18.91
C SER A 97 16.46 -23.64 20.14
N ASN A 98 15.80 -22.92 21.06
CA ASN A 98 15.27 -23.44 22.32
C ASN A 98 13.75 -23.27 22.37
N ARG A 99 13.03 -24.00 21.51
CA ARG A 99 11.57 -23.82 21.31
C ARG A 99 10.72 -24.48 22.39
N GLY A 100 11.26 -25.52 23.04
CA GLY A 100 10.50 -26.46 23.84
C GLY A 100 10.08 -25.92 25.20
N ILE A 101 9.12 -26.64 25.81
CA ILE A 101 8.61 -26.30 27.15
C ILE A 101 9.65 -26.55 28.24
N ASP A 102 10.54 -27.53 28.07
CA ASP A 102 11.49 -27.92 29.10
C ASP A 102 12.58 -26.86 29.30
N GLU A 103 13.04 -26.22 28.22
CA GLU A 103 13.98 -25.10 28.29
C GLU A 103 13.36 -23.90 29.01
N ILE A 104 12.11 -23.57 28.69
CA ILE A 104 11.38 -22.50 29.38
C ILE A 104 11.16 -22.85 30.85
N ARG A 105 10.81 -24.10 31.19
CA ARG A 105 10.65 -24.51 32.59
C ARG A 105 11.95 -24.39 33.36
N SER A 106 13.07 -24.82 32.78
CA SER A 106 14.39 -24.68 33.40
C SER A 106 14.74 -23.20 33.64
N LEU A 107 14.46 -22.33 32.67
CA LEU A 107 14.62 -20.88 32.82
C LEU A 107 13.75 -20.33 33.96
N LEU A 108 12.47 -20.73 34.02
CA LEU A 108 11.53 -20.30 35.05
C LEU A 108 11.87 -20.81 36.46
N GLU A 109 12.52 -21.95 36.59
CA GLU A 109 13.06 -22.42 37.88
C GLU A 109 14.17 -21.49 38.36
N GLN A 110 15.04 -21.04 37.45
CA GLN A 110 16.10 -20.08 37.77
C GLN A 110 15.57 -18.68 38.14
N VAL A 111 14.38 -18.30 37.66
CA VAL A 111 13.74 -17.00 37.97
C VAL A 111 13.44 -16.85 39.47
N ARG A 112 13.25 -17.96 40.18
CA ARG A 112 12.89 -17.96 41.62
C ARG A 112 14.03 -17.51 42.53
N TYR A 113 15.26 -17.48 42.01
CA TYR A 113 16.45 -17.14 42.77
C TYR A 113 16.89 -15.70 42.48
N ALA A 114 17.21 -14.96 43.54
CA ALA A 114 17.74 -13.62 43.47
C ALA A 114 19.06 -13.56 42.67
N PRO A 115 19.37 -12.42 42.02
CA PRO A 115 20.61 -12.27 41.27
C PRO A 115 21.84 -12.31 42.17
N THR A 116 22.96 -12.78 41.63
CA THR A 116 24.21 -13.01 42.38
C THR A 116 25.24 -11.92 42.13
N GLU A 117 25.35 -11.44 40.88
CA GLU A 117 26.40 -10.50 40.44
C GLU A 117 25.85 -9.10 40.15
N VAL A 118 24.56 -8.97 39.83
CA VAL A 118 23.95 -7.72 39.37
C VAL A 118 22.67 -7.35 40.13
N GLN A 119 22.16 -6.14 39.93
CA GLN A 119 20.96 -5.66 40.65
C GLN A 119 19.66 -6.30 40.16
N LYS A 120 19.51 -6.47 38.84
CA LYS A 120 18.35 -7.11 38.22
C LYS A 120 18.74 -8.28 37.33
N LYS A 121 18.00 -9.37 37.46
CA LYS A 121 18.11 -10.54 36.60
C LYS A 121 17.34 -10.30 35.30
N VAL A 122 18.04 -10.29 34.17
CA VAL A 122 17.46 -9.91 32.87
C VAL A 122 17.38 -11.14 31.96
N TYR A 123 16.18 -11.40 31.45
CA TYR A 123 15.91 -12.47 30.50
C TYR A 123 15.61 -11.89 29.13
N ILE A 124 16.52 -12.08 28.19
CA ILE A 124 16.36 -11.66 26.79
C ILE A 124 15.98 -12.89 25.97
N ILE A 125 14.74 -12.95 25.51
CA ILE A 125 14.23 -14.05 24.66
C ILE A 125 14.09 -13.51 23.24
N ASP A 126 15.01 -13.88 22.35
CA ASP A 126 14.99 -13.49 20.94
C ASP A 126 14.13 -14.45 20.11
N GLU A 127 13.54 -13.92 19.04
CA GLU A 127 12.57 -14.60 18.17
C GLU A 127 11.47 -15.37 18.93
N VAL A 128 10.88 -14.76 19.96
CA VAL A 128 9.90 -15.40 20.87
C VAL A 128 8.71 -16.05 20.14
N HIS A 129 8.38 -15.58 18.94
CA HIS A 129 7.33 -16.18 18.10
C HIS A 129 7.61 -17.63 17.67
N MET A 130 8.83 -18.12 17.86
CA MET A 130 9.24 -19.50 17.57
C MET A 130 8.96 -20.47 18.74
N LEU A 131 8.58 -19.97 19.91
CA LEU A 131 8.20 -20.81 21.06
C LEU A 131 6.93 -21.61 20.76
N THR A 132 6.84 -22.82 21.32
CA THR A 132 5.59 -23.59 21.24
C THR A 132 4.48 -22.96 22.09
N PRO A 133 3.20 -23.23 21.78
CA PRO A 133 2.08 -22.73 22.59
C PRO A 133 2.17 -23.12 24.08
N GLU A 134 2.68 -24.32 24.37
CA GLU A 134 2.84 -24.82 25.74
C GLU A 134 3.93 -24.03 26.49
N ALA A 135 5.02 -23.68 25.80
CA ALA A 135 6.08 -22.83 26.32
C ALA A 135 5.56 -21.41 26.64
N PHE A 136 4.71 -20.83 25.78
CA PHE A 136 4.05 -19.55 26.08
C PHE A 136 3.16 -19.63 27.32
N ASN A 137 2.37 -20.69 27.46
CA ASN A 137 1.51 -20.88 28.63
C ASN A 137 2.30 -21.02 29.93
N ALA A 138 3.48 -21.66 29.88
CA ALA A 138 4.38 -21.73 31.03
C ALA A 138 4.90 -20.35 31.45
N LEU A 139 5.18 -19.45 30.49
CA LEU A 139 5.63 -18.09 30.76
C LEU A 139 4.55 -17.20 31.39
N LEU A 140 3.27 -17.43 31.11
CA LEU A 140 2.17 -16.56 31.55
C LEU A 140 2.15 -16.36 33.06
N LYS A 141 2.30 -17.44 33.85
CA LYS A 141 2.28 -17.35 35.32
C LYS A 141 3.36 -16.41 35.85
N THR A 142 4.54 -16.45 35.25
CA THR A 142 5.69 -15.65 35.66
C THR A 142 5.61 -14.21 35.15
N LEU A 143 4.97 -13.99 33.99
CA LEU A 143 4.72 -12.65 33.48
C LEU A 143 3.60 -11.93 34.23
N GLU A 144 2.66 -12.66 34.85
CA GLU A 144 1.61 -12.08 35.70
C GLU A 144 2.13 -11.62 37.07
N GLU A 145 2.95 -12.44 37.70
CA GLU A 145 3.50 -12.19 39.04
C GLU A 145 5.04 -12.33 39.03
N PRO A 146 5.77 -11.46 38.31
CA PRO A 146 7.22 -11.53 38.26
C PRO A 146 7.84 -11.03 39.58
N PRO A 147 8.97 -11.60 40.02
CA PRO A 147 9.75 -11.02 41.11
C PRO A 147 10.26 -9.61 40.78
N ASP A 148 10.35 -8.72 41.78
CA ASP A 148 10.74 -7.30 41.59
C ASP A 148 12.13 -7.11 40.94
N TYR A 149 13.02 -8.08 41.15
CA TYR A 149 14.39 -8.12 40.62
C TYR A 149 14.47 -8.71 39.20
N CYS A 150 13.36 -9.20 38.63
CA CYS A 150 13.33 -9.80 37.29
C CYS A 150 12.89 -8.79 36.23
N LEU A 151 13.53 -8.88 35.06
CA LEU A 151 13.18 -8.11 33.88
C LEU A 151 13.14 -9.02 32.66
N PHE A 152 11.98 -9.12 32.00
CA PHE A 152 11.82 -9.85 30.75
C PHE A 152 11.89 -8.90 29.55
N ILE A 153 12.67 -9.27 28.54
CA ILE A 153 12.73 -8.57 27.26
C ILE A 153 12.51 -9.61 26.16
N LEU A 154 11.31 -9.60 25.59
CA LEU A 154 10.91 -10.47 24.51
C LEU A 154 11.12 -9.74 23.18
N ALA A 155 11.84 -10.33 22.23
CA ALA A 155 12.03 -9.79 20.89
C ALA A 155 11.37 -10.70 19.84
N THR A 156 10.67 -10.11 18.89
CA THR A 156 10.03 -10.85 17.78
C THR A 156 10.09 -10.08 16.46
N THR A 157 10.28 -10.80 15.37
CA THR A 157 10.04 -10.30 14.01
C THR A 157 8.57 -10.39 13.60
N GLU A 158 7.82 -11.34 14.14
CA GLU A 158 6.42 -11.62 13.78
C GLU A 158 5.50 -11.46 14.98
N LEU A 159 4.98 -10.25 15.17
CA LEU A 159 4.12 -9.96 16.32
C LEU A 159 2.81 -10.76 16.32
N HIS A 160 2.23 -11.01 15.15
CA HIS A 160 0.94 -11.69 15.01
C HIS A 160 0.96 -13.15 15.48
N LYS A 161 2.14 -13.77 15.58
CA LYS A 161 2.33 -15.12 16.11
C LYS A 161 2.46 -15.15 17.64
N VAL A 162 2.67 -14.00 18.28
CA VAL A 162 2.74 -13.93 19.74
C VAL A 162 1.31 -13.90 20.30
N PRO A 163 0.96 -14.79 21.25
CA PRO A 163 -0.38 -14.80 21.84
C PRO A 163 -0.76 -13.44 22.45
N PRO A 164 -2.00 -12.96 22.24
CA PRO A 164 -2.44 -11.68 22.79
C PRO A 164 -2.39 -11.66 24.34
N THR A 165 -2.49 -12.82 24.98
CA THR A 165 -2.34 -12.99 26.43
C THR A 165 -0.95 -12.60 26.94
N VAL A 166 0.10 -12.88 26.17
CA VAL A 166 1.48 -12.50 26.51
C VAL A 166 1.70 -11.03 26.16
N ALA A 167 1.22 -10.60 24.98
CA ALA A 167 1.38 -9.23 24.52
C ALA A 167 0.72 -8.19 25.45
N SER A 168 -0.43 -8.52 26.06
CA SER A 168 -1.12 -7.61 26.98
C SER A 168 -0.42 -7.41 28.32
N ARG A 169 0.46 -8.35 28.72
CA ARG A 169 1.26 -8.30 29.96
C ARG A 169 2.63 -7.65 29.74
N CYS A 170 2.97 -7.31 28.50
CA CYS A 170 4.25 -6.68 28.16
C CYS A 170 4.05 -5.23 27.71
N GLN A 171 4.98 -4.35 28.06
CA GLN A 171 5.05 -3.04 27.42
C GLN A 171 5.61 -3.20 26.01
N ARG A 172 4.76 -2.95 25.00
CA ARG A 172 5.11 -3.13 23.59
C ARG A 172 5.85 -1.93 23.01
N PHE A 173 6.96 -2.21 22.33
CA PHE A 173 7.68 -1.27 21.49
C PHE A 173 7.77 -1.80 20.05
N THR A 174 7.38 -0.95 19.09
CA THR A 174 7.43 -1.30 17.66
C THR A 174 8.63 -0.63 17.01
N PHE A 175 9.46 -1.43 16.35
CA PHE A 175 10.67 -1.02 15.64
C PHE A 175 10.37 -0.88 14.15
N GLY A 176 10.69 0.29 13.59
CA GLY A 176 10.56 0.55 12.16
C GLY A 176 11.79 0.12 11.37
N ARG A 177 11.67 0.01 10.05
CA ARG A 177 12.85 -0.06 9.18
C ARG A 177 13.62 1.26 9.27
N VAL A 178 14.94 1.18 9.30
CA VAL A 178 15.77 2.38 9.30
C VAL A 178 15.71 3.02 7.91
N LYS A 179 15.57 4.34 7.86
CA LYS A 179 15.59 5.10 6.60
C LYS A 179 16.91 4.85 5.86
N ILE A 180 16.84 4.75 4.53
CA ILE A 180 18.00 4.38 3.69
C ILE A 180 19.15 5.37 3.91
N GLU A 181 18.86 6.67 3.99
CA GLU A 181 19.87 7.71 4.21
C GLU A 181 20.67 7.47 5.49
N ARG A 182 19.99 7.09 6.57
CA ARG A 182 20.60 6.83 7.88
C ARG A 182 21.42 5.55 7.87
N VAL A 183 21.03 4.55 7.08
CA VAL A 183 21.85 3.34 6.86
C VAL A 183 23.12 3.71 6.11
N VAL A 184 23.02 4.48 5.02
CA VAL A 184 24.17 4.93 4.23
C VAL A 184 25.12 5.76 5.08
N ASP A 185 24.63 6.73 5.87
CA ASP A 185 25.45 7.51 6.79
C ASP A 185 26.25 6.62 7.75
N ARG A 186 25.60 5.59 8.30
CA ARG A 186 26.26 4.63 9.19
C ARG A 186 27.29 3.78 8.45
N LEU A 187 27.01 3.36 7.22
CA LEU A 187 27.98 2.64 6.40
C LEU A 187 29.19 3.52 6.10
N ARG A 188 29.01 4.82 5.80
CA ARG A 188 30.13 5.76 5.62
C ARG A 188 31.01 5.88 6.87
N GLU A 189 30.41 5.95 8.05
CA GLU A 189 31.16 5.94 9.33
C GLU A 189 32.01 4.67 9.48
N VAL A 190 31.47 3.51 9.10
CA VAL A 190 32.20 2.23 9.16
C VAL A 190 33.32 2.18 8.14
N VAL A 191 33.06 2.60 6.91
CA VAL A 191 34.04 2.63 5.81
C VAL A 191 35.21 3.56 6.11
N ALA A 192 34.97 4.69 6.80
CA ALA A 192 36.04 5.59 7.21
C ALA A 192 37.09 4.95 8.13
N THR A 193 36.75 3.82 8.79
CA THR A 193 37.69 3.06 9.63
C THR A 193 38.38 1.91 8.90
N LEU A 194 37.91 1.57 7.70
CA LEU A 194 38.44 0.48 6.88
C LEU A 194 39.50 1.02 5.90
N PRO A 195 40.53 0.23 5.56
CA PRO A 195 41.56 0.62 4.61
C PRO A 195 41.12 0.49 3.13
N VAL A 196 39.82 0.61 2.83
CA VAL A 196 39.21 0.30 1.52
C VAL A 196 38.46 1.53 0.99
N GLU A 197 38.61 1.80 -0.31
CA GLU A 197 37.85 2.85 -0.98
C GLU A 197 36.52 2.27 -1.51
N ILE A 198 35.40 2.87 -1.09
CA ILE A 198 34.06 2.43 -1.50
C ILE A 198 33.32 3.60 -2.14
N GLU A 199 32.80 3.38 -3.34
CA GLU A 199 31.98 4.36 -4.05
C GLU A 199 30.65 4.61 -3.32
N ASP A 200 30.18 5.86 -3.30
CA ASP A 200 28.91 6.20 -2.64
C ASP A 200 27.73 5.43 -3.23
N ALA A 201 27.73 5.22 -4.56
CA ALA A 201 26.71 4.45 -5.26
C ALA A 201 26.62 2.99 -4.77
N ALA A 202 27.74 2.37 -4.40
CA ALA A 202 27.77 1.03 -3.84
C ALA A 202 27.11 0.99 -2.45
N LEU A 203 27.32 2.01 -1.61
CA LEU A 203 26.68 2.11 -0.28
C LEU A 203 25.16 2.25 -0.39
N TRP A 204 24.69 3.06 -1.35
CA TRP A 204 23.26 3.17 -1.64
C TRP A 204 22.65 1.85 -2.09
N LEU A 205 23.36 1.10 -2.95
CA LEU A 205 22.92 -0.21 -3.40
C LEU A 205 22.81 -1.19 -2.23
N ILE A 206 23.83 -1.27 -1.36
CA ILE A 206 23.80 -2.11 -0.14
C ILE A 206 22.61 -1.74 0.75
N ALA A 207 22.43 -0.45 1.04
CA ALA A 207 21.34 0.01 1.90
C ALA A 207 19.95 -0.33 1.31
N ARG A 208 19.81 -0.25 -0.02
CA ARG A 208 18.59 -0.60 -0.74
C ARG A 208 18.30 -2.09 -0.71
N LEU A 209 19.30 -2.94 -0.99
CA LEU A 209 19.15 -4.40 -1.00
C LEU A 209 18.76 -4.96 0.37
N THR A 210 19.15 -4.29 1.44
CA THR A 210 18.87 -4.69 2.83
C THR A 210 17.61 -4.08 3.42
N GLU A 211 16.90 -3.23 2.66
CA GLU A 211 15.61 -2.63 3.03
C GLU A 211 15.60 -2.02 4.45
N GLY A 212 16.68 -1.37 4.86
CA GLY A 212 16.75 -0.72 6.18
C GLY A 212 17.13 -1.64 7.36
N GLY A 213 17.59 -2.87 7.08
CA GLY A 213 18.15 -3.79 8.07
C GLY A 213 19.65 -3.53 8.28
N LEU A 214 20.02 -2.79 9.33
CA LEU A 214 21.42 -2.37 9.56
C LEU A 214 22.38 -3.55 9.79
N ARG A 215 21.93 -4.61 10.48
CA ARG A 215 22.73 -5.83 10.67
C ARG A 215 23.07 -6.48 9.34
N ASP A 216 22.08 -6.57 8.46
CA ASP A 216 22.23 -7.22 7.16
C ASP A 216 23.05 -6.32 6.21
N ALA A 217 22.92 -4.98 6.31
CA ALA A 217 23.76 -4.01 5.59
C ALA A 217 25.24 -4.12 5.95
N LEU A 218 25.56 -4.20 7.25
CA LEU A 218 26.94 -4.39 7.71
C LEU A 218 27.49 -5.77 7.34
N ALA A 219 26.65 -6.81 7.35
CA ALA A 219 27.06 -8.15 6.93
C ALA A 219 27.34 -8.21 5.42
N LEU A 220 26.52 -7.55 4.61
CA LEU A 220 26.74 -7.45 3.17
C LEU A 220 28.00 -6.62 2.85
N LEU A 221 28.20 -5.49 3.54
CA LEU A 221 29.43 -4.70 3.42
C LEU A 221 30.67 -5.54 3.74
N ASP A 222 30.63 -6.32 4.82
CA ASP A 222 31.71 -7.23 5.24
C ASP A 222 32.04 -8.25 4.14
N GLN A 223 31.01 -8.86 3.53
CA GLN A 223 31.17 -9.79 2.42
C GLN A 223 31.78 -9.12 1.18
N VAL A 224 31.33 -7.92 0.82
CA VAL A 224 31.83 -7.18 -0.34
C VAL A 224 33.29 -6.75 -0.14
N VAL A 225 33.64 -6.31 1.07
CA VAL A 225 35.02 -5.98 1.44
C VAL A 225 35.92 -7.22 1.44
N ALA A 226 35.40 -8.39 1.83
CA ALA A 226 36.16 -9.64 1.77
C ALA A 226 36.35 -10.18 0.33
N PHE A 227 35.44 -9.84 -0.58
CA PHE A 227 35.47 -10.26 -1.99
C PHE A 227 36.35 -9.35 -2.87
N SER A 228 36.42 -8.06 -2.54
CA SER A 228 37.17 -7.05 -3.31
C SER A 228 38.50 -6.74 -2.65
N ASP A 229 39.50 -6.34 -3.45
CA ASP A 229 40.82 -6.00 -2.91
C ASP A 229 40.80 -4.64 -2.20
N LEU A 230 40.74 -3.55 -2.97
CA LEU A 230 40.94 -2.17 -2.48
C LEU A 230 39.87 -1.18 -2.93
N GLN A 231 39.10 -1.52 -3.97
CA GLN A 231 38.06 -0.66 -4.53
C GLN A 231 36.74 -1.42 -4.67
N VAL A 232 35.70 -0.87 -4.04
CA VAL A 232 34.33 -1.39 -4.09
C VAL A 232 33.45 -0.42 -4.87
N GLY A 233 33.01 -0.85 -6.05
CA GLY A 233 31.98 -0.18 -6.83
C GLY A 233 30.67 -0.97 -6.87
N VAL A 234 29.74 -0.49 -7.69
CA VAL A 234 28.40 -1.09 -7.87
C VAL A 234 28.48 -2.52 -8.42
N GLU A 235 29.47 -2.79 -9.29
CA GLU A 235 29.65 -4.10 -9.92
C GLU A 235 30.02 -5.19 -8.91
N GLN A 236 30.92 -4.90 -7.96
CA GLN A 236 31.35 -5.84 -6.94
C GLN A 236 30.19 -6.19 -5.99
N VAL A 237 29.37 -5.20 -5.62
CA VAL A 237 28.16 -5.45 -4.81
C VAL A 237 27.21 -6.39 -5.55
N ALA A 238 26.94 -6.14 -6.84
CA ALA A 238 26.07 -6.98 -7.65
C ALA A 238 26.61 -8.43 -7.77
N GLN A 239 27.91 -8.60 -7.98
CA GLN A 239 28.56 -9.92 -8.06
C GLN A 239 28.40 -10.71 -6.75
N VAL A 240 28.62 -10.07 -5.59
CA VAL A 240 28.47 -10.72 -4.28
C VAL A 240 27.02 -11.09 -3.97
N THR A 241 26.07 -10.26 -4.40
CA THR A 241 24.64 -10.51 -4.17
C THR A 241 24.04 -11.46 -5.20
N GLY A 242 24.82 -11.92 -6.20
CA GLY A 242 24.31 -12.69 -7.34
C GLY A 242 23.30 -11.91 -8.19
N GLY A 243 23.33 -10.59 -8.07
CA GLY A 243 22.43 -9.65 -8.74
C GLY A 243 22.99 -9.17 -10.07
N VAL A 244 22.16 -8.49 -10.84
CA VAL A 244 22.55 -7.94 -12.13
C VAL A 244 22.85 -6.45 -11.97
N ALA A 245 23.92 -5.99 -12.61
CA ALA A 245 24.23 -4.56 -12.67
C ALA A 245 23.04 -3.77 -13.23
N SER A 246 22.73 -2.61 -12.62
CA SER A 246 21.56 -1.80 -12.98
C SER A 246 21.51 -1.47 -14.47
N GLU A 247 22.67 -1.18 -15.09
CA GLU A 247 22.78 -0.91 -16.51
C GLU A 247 22.24 -2.05 -17.39
N LYS A 248 22.55 -3.30 -17.05
CA LYS A 248 22.07 -4.46 -17.81
C LYS A 248 20.56 -4.67 -17.61
N ILE A 249 20.01 -4.31 -16.44
CA ILE A 249 18.56 -4.29 -16.22
C ILE A 249 17.90 -3.19 -17.07
N GLY A 250 18.50 -2.01 -17.14
CA GLY A 250 18.06 -0.92 -18.01
C GLY A 250 18.08 -1.30 -19.50
N GLN A 251 19.12 -2.01 -19.95
CA GLN A 251 19.20 -2.59 -21.30
C GLN A 251 18.11 -3.64 -21.54
N LEU A 252 17.88 -4.54 -20.58
CA LEU A 252 16.80 -5.53 -20.66
C LEU A 252 15.44 -4.85 -20.80
N CYS A 253 15.14 -3.88 -19.95
CA CYS A 253 13.90 -3.09 -20.04
C CYS A 253 13.82 -2.37 -21.40
N THR A 254 14.93 -1.80 -21.88
CA THR A 254 14.99 -1.16 -23.20
C THR A 254 14.60 -2.16 -24.30
N HIS A 255 15.17 -3.36 -24.32
CA HIS A 255 14.85 -4.39 -25.32
C HIS A 255 13.39 -4.85 -25.25
N VAL A 256 12.82 -4.95 -24.05
CA VAL A 256 11.38 -5.23 -23.86
C VAL A 256 10.52 -4.14 -24.49
N PHE A 257 10.85 -2.86 -24.28
CA PHE A 257 10.08 -1.74 -24.82
C PHE A 257 10.32 -1.49 -26.32
N THR A 258 11.54 -1.71 -26.83
CA THR A 258 11.87 -1.60 -28.27
C THR A 258 11.47 -2.83 -29.07
N ARG A 259 11.01 -3.90 -28.40
CA ARG A 259 10.53 -5.15 -29.01
C ARG A 259 11.61 -5.94 -29.73
N ASP A 260 12.83 -5.87 -29.22
CA ASP A 260 13.93 -6.64 -29.76
C ASP A 260 14.00 -8.01 -29.09
N TYR A 261 13.29 -8.99 -29.67
CA TYR A 261 13.26 -10.36 -29.15
C TYR A 261 14.63 -11.02 -29.15
N ALA A 262 15.46 -10.77 -30.18
CA ALA A 262 16.76 -11.40 -30.33
C ALA A 262 17.76 -10.86 -29.30
N ALA A 263 17.82 -9.54 -29.13
CA ALA A 263 18.68 -8.93 -28.13
C ALA A 263 18.23 -9.27 -26.70
N LEU A 264 16.91 -9.32 -26.44
CA LEU A 264 16.37 -9.73 -25.14
C LEU A 264 16.80 -11.16 -24.76
N LEU A 265 16.59 -12.13 -25.65
CA LEU A 265 16.92 -13.53 -25.38
C LEU A 265 18.44 -13.73 -25.26
N SER A 266 19.24 -13.01 -26.07
CA SER A 266 20.70 -13.05 -25.96
C SER A 266 21.19 -12.49 -24.62
N LEU A 267 20.57 -11.41 -24.13
CA LEU A 267 20.94 -10.83 -22.84
C LEU A 267 20.55 -11.75 -21.67
N LEU A 268 19.35 -12.36 -21.73
CA LEU A 268 18.92 -13.36 -20.75
C LEU A 268 19.84 -14.58 -20.73
N ALA A 269 20.25 -15.10 -21.90
CA ALA A 269 21.21 -16.19 -21.99
C ALA A 269 22.53 -15.84 -21.27
N SER A 270 23.03 -14.61 -21.45
CA SER A 270 24.24 -14.14 -20.76
C SER A 270 24.09 -14.11 -19.23
N PHE A 271 22.89 -13.80 -18.71
CA PHE A 271 22.61 -13.85 -17.27
C PHE A 271 22.60 -15.28 -16.75
N TRP A 272 22.05 -16.22 -17.53
CA TRP A 272 22.02 -17.64 -17.16
C TRP A 272 23.41 -18.27 -17.17
N GLU A 273 24.28 -17.87 -18.10
CA GLU A 273 25.69 -18.28 -18.12
C GLU A 273 26.47 -17.72 -16.93
N GLN A 274 26.14 -16.50 -16.48
CA GLN A 274 26.70 -15.87 -15.29
C GLN A 274 26.12 -16.43 -13.97
N GLY A 275 25.14 -17.33 -14.03
CA GLY A 275 24.55 -17.96 -12.86
C GLY A 275 23.57 -17.08 -12.08
N VAL A 276 23.02 -16.04 -12.70
CA VAL A 276 22.03 -15.16 -12.08
C VAL A 276 20.76 -15.94 -11.73
N ASP A 277 20.24 -15.76 -10.51
CA ASP A 277 18.99 -16.38 -10.09
C ASP A 277 17.78 -15.72 -10.79
N PRO A 278 16.90 -16.48 -11.46
CA PRO A 278 15.72 -15.93 -12.14
C PRO A 278 14.75 -15.17 -11.22
N SER A 279 14.63 -15.58 -9.95
CA SER A 279 13.76 -14.91 -8.99
C SER A 279 14.34 -13.55 -8.58
N GLN A 280 15.66 -13.51 -8.36
CA GLN A 280 16.39 -12.27 -8.09
C GLN A 280 16.28 -11.28 -9.26
N LEU A 281 16.40 -11.77 -10.50
CA LEU A 281 16.21 -10.94 -11.70
C LEU A 281 14.83 -10.27 -11.73
N VAL A 282 13.76 -11.00 -11.40
CA VAL A 282 12.39 -10.44 -11.36
C VAL A 282 12.23 -9.40 -10.25
N VAL A 283 12.87 -9.60 -9.09
CA VAL A 283 12.90 -8.62 -8.00
C VAL A 283 13.60 -7.34 -8.45
N GLU A 284 14.72 -7.46 -9.15
CA GLU A 284 15.48 -6.31 -9.66
C GLU A 284 14.71 -5.54 -10.74
N ILE A 285 14.06 -6.22 -11.68
CA ILE A 285 13.16 -5.60 -12.67
C ILE A 285 11.99 -4.90 -11.96
N SER A 286 11.36 -5.54 -10.99
CA SER A 286 10.24 -4.94 -10.24
C SER A 286 10.68 -3.68 -9.47
N SER A 287 11.87 -3.73 -8.88
CA SER A 287 12.50 -2.58 -8.26
C SER A 287 12.73 -1.46 -9.27
N TYR A 288 13.28 -1.77 -10.46
CA TYR A 288 13.53 -0.80 -11.53
C TYR A 288 12.24 -0.12 -12.01
N LEU A 289 11.17 -0.89 -12.20
CA LEU A 289 9.87 -0.37 -12.62
C LEU A 289 9.23 0.54 -11.57
N ARG A 290 9.38 0.22 -10.28
CA ARG A 290 8.91 1.08 -9.19
C ARG A 290 9.53 2.47 -9.27
N ASP A 291 10.85 2.54 -9.42
CA ASP A 291 11.55 3.83 -9.51
C ASP A 291 11.12 4.58 -10.76
N ALA A 292 10.95 3.89 -11.89
CA ALA A 292 10.45 4.49 -13.13
C ALA A 292 9.04 5.06 -13.00
N ILE A 293 8.14 4.36 -12.29
CA ILE A 293 6.78 4.82 -12.00
C ILE A 293 6.80 6.04 -11.07
N LEU A 294 7.60 6.01 -10.01
CA LEU A 294 7.71 7.12 -9.05
C LEU A 294 8.16 8.41 -9.76
N GLN A 295 9.19 8.32 -10.62
CA GLN A 295 9.68 9.46 -11.38
C GLN A 295 8.65 9.99 -12.39
N ARG A 296 7.90 9.12 -13.07
CA ARG A 296 6.85 9.52 -14.04
C ARG A 296 5.61 10.14 -13.39
N CYS A 297 5.22 9.66 -12.22
CA CYS A 297 4.02 10.11 -11.51
C CYS A 297 4.24 11.37 -10.66
N GLY A 298 5.42 12.01 -10.76
CA GLY A 298 5.74 13.20 -9.97
C GLY A 298 5.96 12.90 -8.48
N GLY A 299 6.25 11.64 -8.15
CA GLY A 299 6.68 11.26 -6.81
C GLY A 299 7.99 11.94 -6.51
N VAL A 300 7.96 12.75 -5.44
CA VAL A 300 9.04 13.52 -4.80
C VAL A 300 10.44 13.00 -5.16
N GLU A 301 11.37 13.94 -5.43
CA GLU A 301 12.82 13.76 -5.32
C GLU A 301 13.18 13.19 -3.94
N GLU A 302 12.85 11.92 -3.71
CA GLU A 302 13.33 11.20 -2.58
C GLU A 302 14.83 11.10 -2.85
N LYS A 303 15.62 11.76 -2.00
CA LYS A 303 17.07 11.65 -1.95
C LYS A 303 17.55 10.19 -1.72
N SER A 304 16.66 9.22 -1.83
CA SER A 304 16.81 7.77 -1.91
C SER A 304 17.62 7.32 -3.14
N GLY A 305 18.83 7.87 -3.35
CA GLY A 305 19.78 7.42 -4.36
C GLY A 305 19.14 7.20 -5.74
N ASP A 306 18.77 8.29 -6.39
CA ASP A 306 18.13 8.28 -7.71
C ASP A 306 18.86 7.30 -8.64
N ARG A 307 18.14 6.31 -9.19
CA ARG A 307 18.70 5.37 -10.18
C ARG A 307 19.29 6.13 -11.37
N SER A 308 18.79 7.34 -11.64
CA SER A 308 19.35 8.25 -12.64
C SER A 308 20.82 8.62 -12.38
N ALA A 309 21.29 8.56 -11.12
CA ALA A 309 22.65 8.94 -10.75
C ALA A 309 23.70 7.90 -11.16
N TYR A 310 23.32 6.64 -11.36
CA TYR A 310 24.25 5.54 -11.71
C TYR A 310 23.81 4.71 -12.92
N ASP A 311 22.59 4.90 -13.43
CA ASP A 311 22.12 4.26 -14.66
C ASP A 311 21.80 5.31 -15.75
N PRO A 312 22.67 5.48 -16.75
CA PRO A 312 22.46 6.44 -17.83
C PRO A 312 21.31 6.04 -18.78
N THR A 313 20.88 4.77 -18.77
CA THR A 313 19.78 4.28 -19.62
C THR A 313 18.41 4.55 -19.01
N PHE A 314 18.33 4.71 -17.69
CA PHE A 314 17.13 4.97 -16.91
C PHE A 314 16.27 6.15 -17.44
N PRO A 315 16.81 7.37 -17.62
CA PRO A 315 16.03 8.50 -18.12
C PRO A 315 15.53 8.29 -19.56
N ILE A 316 16.28 7.57 -20.39
CA ILE A 316 15.93 7.31 -21.80
C ILE A 316 14.73 6.38 -21.88
N VAL A 317 14.71 5.33 -21.06
CA VAL A 317 13.59 4.39 -20.97
C VAL A 317 12.33 5.09 -20.49
N ILE A 318 12.45 5.92 -19.46
CA ILE A 318 11.32 6.61 -18.83
C ILE A 318 10.67 7.63 -19.76
N GLN A 319 11.43 8.32 -20.61
CA GLN A 319 10.87 9.26 -21.59
C GLN A 319 10.05 8.57 -22.69
N ARG A 320 10.36 7.33 -23.03
CA ARG A 320 9.75 6.61 -24.17
C ARG A 320 8.51 5.79 -23.83
N VAL A 321 8.22 5.53 -22.55
CA VAL A 321 7.16 4.60 -22.12
C VAL A 321 6.04 5.32 -21.38
N THR A 322 4.78 4.98 -21.66
CA THR A 322 3.63 5.56 -20.95
C THR A 322 3.47 4.96 -19.54
N PRO A 323 2.91 5.71 -18.56
CA PRO A 323 2.70 5.20 -17.20
C PRO A 323 1.83 3.95 -17.15
N GLU A 324 0.86 3.82 -18.05
CA GLU A 324 -0.03 2.65 -18.16
C GLU A 324 0.76 1.37 -18.45
N ILE A 325 1.67 1.42 -19.44
CA ILE A 325 2.51 0.27 -19.80
C ILE A 325 3.45 -0.10 -18.64
N LEU A 326 4.00 0.88 -17.93
CA LEU A 326 4.84 0.62 -16.75
C LEU A 326 4.07 -0.08 -15.64
N LEU A 327 2.82 0.33 -15.38
CA LEU A 327 1.95 -0.29 -14.39
C LEU A 327 1.57 -1.73 -14.77
N THR A 328 1.18 -1.97 -16.03
CA THR A 328 0.91 -3.32 -16.52
C THR A 328 2.14 -4.21 -16.41
N PHE A 329 3.33 -3.68 -16.73
CA PHE A 329 4.57 -4.44 -16.60
C PHE A 329 4.86 -4.79 -15.13
N ALA A 330 4.72 -3.83 -14.22
CA ALA A 330 4.94 -4.03 -12.80
C ALA A 330 3.97 -5.07 -12.20
N GLN A 331 2.70 -5.06 -12.62
CA GLN A 331 1.71 -6.07 -12.23
C GLN A 331 2.12 -7.46 -12.73
N ARG A 332 2.56 -7.58 -14.00
CA ARG A 332 3.00 -8.84 -14.58
C ARG A 332 4.22 -9.41 -13.86
N MET A 333 5.20 -8.56 -13.51
CA MET A 333 6.37 -8.97 -12.73
C MET A 333 5.99 -9.41 -11.31
N GLY A 334 5.01 -8.76 -10.68
CA GLY A 334 4.49 -9.18 -9.37
C GLY A 334 3.80 -10.55 -9.40
N SER A 335 2.99 -10.82 -10.43
CA SER A 335 2.40 -12.16 -10.66
C SER A 335 3.49 -13.21 -10.89
N LEU A 336 4.44 -12.91 -11.77
CA LEU A 336 5.58 -13.78 -12.07
C LEU A 336 6.40 -14.14 -10.83
N GLN A 337 6.67 -13.16 -9.96
CA GLN A 337 7.41 -13.38 -8.71
C GLN A 337 6.72 -14.39 -7.78
N SER A 338 5.38 -14.38 -7.75
CA SER A 338 4.60 -15.31 -6.93
C SER A 338 4.58 -16.72 -7.55
N GLU A 339 4.46 -16.81 -8.88
CA GLU A 339 4.40 -18.07 -9.62
C GLU A 339 5.74 -18.81 -9.62
N LEU A 340 6.88 -18.10 -9.69
CA LEU A 340 8.22 -18.69 -9.73
C LEU A 340 8.53 -19.60 -8.54
N ARG A 341 7.89 -19.38 -7.38
CA ARG A 341 8.09 -20.20 -6.17
C ARG A 341 7.70 -21.67 -6.35
N TYR A 342 6.84 -21.98 -7.31
CA TYR A 342 6.27 -23.32 -7.52
C TYR A 342 6.69 -23.97 -8.84
N GLN A 343 7.54 -23.31 -9.63
CA GLN A 343 7.92 -23.76 -10.97
C GLN A 343 9.24 -24.54 -10.97
N ALA A 344 9.27 -25.66 -11.68
CA ALA A 344 10.49 -26.46 -11.85
C ALA A 344 11.47 -25.85 -12.87
N GLN A 345 10.96 -25.08 -13.84
CA GLN A 345 11.75 -24.44 -14.90
C GLN A 345 11.60 -22.91 -14.83
N THR A 346 12.24 -22.30 -13.84
CA THR A 346 12.16 -20.85 -13.57
C THR A 346 12.70 -20.01 -14.74
N ARG A 347 13.78 -20.44 -15.41
CA ARG A 347 14.39 -19.73 -16.56
C ARG A 347 13.43 -19.55 -17.73
N LEU A 348 12.87 -20.67 -18.22
CA LEU A 348 11.92 -20.68 -19.33
C LEU A 348 10.69 -19.82 -19.00
N TYR A 349 10.24 -19.87 -17.75
CA TYR A 349 9.05 -19.13 -17.32
C TYR A 349 9.27 -17.61 -17.35
N VAL A 350 10.45 -17.14 -16.96
CA VAL A 350 10.85 -15.73 -17.10
C VAL A 350 10.91 -15.31 -18.57
N GLU A 351 11.59 -16.10 -19.41
CA GLU A 351 11.70 -15.81 -20.86
C GLU A 351 10.34 -15.72 -21.54
N VAL A 352 9.48 -16.72 -21.34
CA VAL A 352 8.13 -16.76 -21.92
C VAL A 352 7.28 -15.59 -21.40
N SER A 353 7.40 -15.24 -20.12
CA SER A 353 6.64 -14.13 -19.54
C SER A 353 7.04 -12.78 -20.13
N LEU A 354 8.34 -12.54 -20.33
CA LEU A 354 8.82 -11.31 -20.95
C LEU A 354 8.41 -11.23 -22.42
N VAL A 355 8.51 -12.33 -23.18
CA VAL A 355 8.04 -12.39 -24.57
C VAL A 355 6.52 -12.21 -24.67
N SER A 356 5.74 -12.83 -23.78
CA SER A 356 4.29 -12.67 -23.72
C SER A 356 3.90 -11.21 -23.44
N PHE A 357 4.65 -10.54 -22.58
CA PHE A 357 4.40 -9.14 -22.27
C PHE A 357 4.64 -8.23 -23.49
N ILE A 358 5.67 -8.49 -24.29
CA ILE A 358 5.90 -7.78 -25.55
C ILE A 358 4.69 -7.92 -26.49
N ASN A 359 4.11 -9.12 -26.59
CA ASN A 359 2.93 -9.37 -27.43
C ASN A 359 1.67 -8.68 -26.88
N GLU A 360 1.52 -8.60 -25.57
CA GLU A 360 0.41 -7.91 -24.92
C GLU A 360 0.45 -6.39 -25.18
N ILE A 361 1.63 -5.77 -25.10
CA ILE A 361 1.83 -4.37 -25.50
C ILE A 361 1.41 -4.14 -26.95
N GLN A 362 1.73 -5.09 -27.85
CA GLN A 362 1.32 -4.99 -29.26
C GLN A 362 -0.20 -5.06 -29.41
N ALA A 363 -0.87 -5.94 -28.68
CA ALA A 363 -2.32 -6.08 -28.74
C ALA A 363 -3.01 -4.80 -28.24
N GLN A 364 -2.54 -4.22 -27.13
CA GLN A 364 -3.08 -2.98 -26.59
C GLN A 364 -2.87 -1.78 -27.52
N GLN A 365 -1.70 -1.65 -28.14
CA GLN A 365 -1.45 -0.56 -29.10
C GLN A 365 -2.26 -0.72 -30.39
N LYS A 366 -2.42 -1.94 -30.91
CA LYS A 366 -3.29 -2.21 -32.06
C LYS A 366 -4.75 -1.92 -31.74
N ALA A 367 -5.24 -2.32 -30.57
CA ALA A 367 -6.60 -2.01 -30.12
C ALA A 367 -6.81 -0.50 -29.99
N GLY A 368 -5.86 0.23 -29.41
CA GLY A 368 -5.91 1.70 -29.31
C GLY A 368 -5.93 2.39 -30.68
N GLN A 369 -5.15 1.90 -31.64
CA GLN A 369 -5.17 2.41 -33.03
C GLN A 369 -6.47 2.09 -33.76
N LEU A 370 -7.08 0.92 -33.54
CA LEU A 370 -8.36 0.54 -34.14
C LEU A 370 -9.50 1.42 -33.61
N VAL A 371 -9.54 1.65 -32.29
CA VAL A 371 -10.54 2.56 -31.68
C VAL A 371 -10.34 4.00 -32.16
N GLN A 372 -9.10 4.47 -32.28
CA GLN A 372 -8.84 5.79 -32.86
C GLN A 372 -9.24 5.88 -34.34
N ALA A 373 -9.05 4.82 -35.12
CA ALA A 373 -9.45 4.77 -36.53
C ALA A 373 -10.98 4.77 -36.68
N GLU A 374 -11.70 4.04 -35.83
CA GLU A 374 -13.16 4.02 -35.79
C GLU A 374 -13.73 5.40 -35.39
N VAL A 375 -13.20 6.01 -34.33
CA VAL A 375 -13.61 7.37 -33.90
C VAL A 375 -13.29 8.42 -34.97
N LEU A 376 -12.14 8.29 -35.65
CA LEU A 376 -11.79 9.20 -36.75
C LEU A 376 -12.73 9.02 -37.96
N GLN A 377 -13.18 7.80 -38.24
CA GLN A 377 -14.16 7.53 -39.30
C GLN A 377 -15.55 8.07 -38.96
N GLU A 378 -16.00 7.92 -37.71
CA GLU A 378 -17.28 8.49 -37.25
C GLU A 378 -17.26 10.02 -37.34
N LEU A 379 -16.18 10.66 -36.88
CA LEU A 379 -16.01 12.11 -36.99
C LEU A 379 -15.95 12.58 -38.46
N GLN A 380 -15.29 11.84 -39.35
CA GLN A 380 -15.28 12.15 -40.78
C GLN A 380 -16.66 12.02 -41.42
N GLN A 381 -17.45 11.03 -41.00
CA GLN A 381 -18.83 10.86 -41.46
C GLN A 381 -19.72 12.00 -40.98
N GLU A 382 -19.64 12.38 -39.70
CA GLU A 382 -20.38 13.52 -39.15
C GLU A 382 -20.02 14.84 -39.85
N VAL A 383 -18.72 15.10 -40.06
CA VAL A 383 -18.26 16.28 -40.81
C VAL A 383 -18.85 16.24 -42.22
N SER A 384 -18.80 15.11 -42.93
CA SER A 384 -19.37 15.00 -44.28
C SER A 384 -20.89 15.23 -44.33
N GLN A 385 -21.63 14.81 -43.29
CA GLN A 385 -23.06 15.02 -43.17
C GLN A 385 -23.38 16.49 -42.88
N LEU A 386 -22.58 17.15 -42.05
CA LEU A 386 -22.68 18.57 -41.77
C LEU A 386 -22.37 19.40 -43.03
N THR A 387 -21.34 19.05 -43.80
CA THR A 387 -21.04 19.73 -45.07
C THR A 387 -22.20 19.62 -46.05
N LYS A 388 -22.79 18.43 -46.20
CA LYS A 388 -23.99 18.24 -47.05
C LYS A 388 -25.20 19.03 -46.56
N ARG A 389 -25.38 19.15 -45.24
CA ARG A 389 -26.45 19.97 -44.65
C ARG A 389 -26.24 21.46 -44.91
N ILE A 390 -24.99 21.93 -44.86
CA ILE A 390 -24.64 23.32 -45.19
C ILE A 390 -24.92 23.60 -46.67
N GLU A 391 -24.46 22.73 -47.59
CA GLU A 391 -24.74 22.86 -49.03
C GLU A 391 -26.25 22.85 -49.33
N ALA A 392 -27.02 21.98 -48.66
CA ALA A 392 -28.48 21.95 -48.82
C ALA A 392 -29.15 23.23 -48.28
N PHE A 393 -28.64 23.80 -47.19
CA PHE A 393 -29.11 25.09 -46.66
C PHE A 393 -28.79 26.25 -47.61
N GLU A 394 -27.60 26.27 -48.19
CA GLU A 394 -27.20 27.28 -49.18
C GLU A 394 -28.09 27.22 -50.44
N GLN A 395 -28.36 26.01 -50.96
CA GLN A 395 -29.28 25.84 -52.10
C GLN A 395 -30.71 26.27 -51.78
N ARG A 396 -31.20 26.00 -50.55
CA ARG A 396 -32.52 26.45 -50.10
C ARG A 396 -32.61 27.97 -50.01
N HIS A 397 -31.54 28.60 -49.54
CA HIS A 397 -31.43 30.05 -49.44
C HIS A 397 -31.34 30.72 -50.83
N GLU A 398 -30.64 30.09 -51.78
CA GLU A 398 -30.57 30.51 -53.17
C GLU A 398 -31.94 30.41 -53.88
N ASN A 399 -32.71 29.35 -53.60
CA ASN A 399 -34.06 29.19 -54.13
C ASN A 399 -35.05 30.21 -53.54
N LEU A 400 -34.97 30.49 -52.23
CA LEU A 400 -35.76 31.55 -51.57
C LEU A 400 -35.42 32.96 -52.10
N ARG A 401 -34.18 33.19 -52.54
CA ARG A 401 -33.80 34.43 -53.24
C ARG A 401 -34.43 34.53 -54.64
N LYS A 402 -34.52 33.43 -55.37
CA LYS A 402 -35.16 33.38 -56.71
C LYS A 402 -36.69 33.52 -56.64
N GLU A 403 -37.33 33.05 -55.56
CA GLU A 403 -38.76 33.23 -55.33
C GLU A 403 -39.14 34.68 -54.95
N ARG A 404 -38.19 35.50 -54.50
CA ARG A 404 -38.42 36.92 -54.16
C ARG A 404 -38.23 37.90 -55.33
N SER A 405 -38.01 37.42 -56.56
CA SER A 405 -37.95 38.28 -57.76
C SER A 405 -39.22 38.20 -58.61
N SER A 406 -40.24 38.99 -58.25
CA SER A 406 -41.27 39.56 -59.14
C SER A 406 -41.92 40.78 -58.45
N PRO A 407 -42.35 41.80 -59.21
CA PRO A 407 -42.07 43.20 -58.86
C PRO A 407 -43.13 43.82 -57.94
N ILE A 408 -42.67 44.61 -56.95
CA ILE A 408 -43.53 45.57 -56.25
C ILE A 408 -43.57 46.84 -57.10
N THR A 409 -44.74 47.12 -57.67
CA THR A 409 -45.10 48.37 -58.33
C THR A 409 -45.02 49.55 -57.36
N SER A 410 -44.26 50.56 -57.76
CA SER A 410 -44.19 51.89 -57.15
C SER A 410 -45.43 52.71 -57.48
N GLU A 411 -46.13 53.21 -56.47
CA GLU A 411 -46.95 54.41 -56.60
C GLU A 411 -46.85 55.24 -55.31
N GLU A 412 -46.88 56.55 -55.50
CA GLU A 412 -46.19 57.60 -54.77
C GLU A 412 -46.86 58.00 -53.43
N VAL A 413 -46.05 58.29 -52.39
CA VAL A 413 -46.39 59.33 -51.41
C VAL A 413 -45.15 60.14 -51.03
N ARG A 414 -45.07 61.31 -51.68
CA ARG A 414 -44.53 62.62 -51.26
C ARG A 414 -43.70 62.71 -49.97
N THR A 415 -42.46 63.19 -50.12
CA THR A 415 -41.73 63.93 -49.08
C THR A 415 -42.36 65.30 -48.81
N PRO A 416 -42.14 65.86 -47.61
CA PRO A 416 -41.26 67.04 -47.59
C PRO A 416 -40.18 66.97 -46.51
N PHE A 417 -39.03 67.54 -46.88
CA PHE A 417 -37.93 67.95 -46.03
C PHE A 417 -38.39 68.63 -44.73
N THR A 418 -37.75 68.27 -43.62
CA THR A 418 -37.45 69.22 -42.53
C THR A 418 -36.03 68.99 -42.04
N GLU A 419 -35.22 70.03 -42.20
CA GLU A 419 -33.89 70.20 -41.62
C GLU A 419 -34.00 70.27 -40.10
N GLY A 420 -33.04 69.66 -39.38
CA GLY A 420 -32.94 69.92 -37.94
C GLY A 420 -32.08 68.95 -37.14
N LYS A 421 -30.77 69.26 -37.08
CA LYS A 421 -29.85 69.03 -35.94
C LYS A 421 -29.28 67.62 -35.75
N THR A 422 -28.02 67.48 -36.14
CA THR A 422 -27.03 66.72 -35.37
C THR A 422 -26.78 67.41 -34.03
N PRO A 423 -26.57 66.61 -32.96
CA PRO A 423 -25.42 66.91 -32.11
C PRO A 423 -24.54 65.68 -31.86
N ASP A 424 -23.25 65.99 -31.87
CA ASP A 424 -22.12 65.27 -31.29
C ASP A 424 -22.44 64.63 -29.92
N TYR A 425 -21.94 63.42 -29.67
CA TYR A 425 -20.69 63.28 -28.92
C TYR A 425 -20.22 61.82 -28.88
N MET A 426 -18.96 61.62 -29.30
CA MET A 426 -18.12 60.60 -28.69
C MET A 426 -17.75 61.05 -27.27
N ALA A 427 -17.43 60.07 -26.42
CA ALA A 427 -16.80 60.17 -25.09
C ALA A 427 -17.75 60.16 -23.89
N GLN A 428 -18.09 58.96 -23.42
CA GLN A 428 -17.89 58.51 -22.03
C GLN A 428 -18.42 57.08 -21.87
N ALA A 429 -17.51 56.11 -21.92
CA ALA A 429 -17.69 54.86 -21.21
C ALA A 429 -16.43 54.67 -20.38
N ASP A 430 -16.55 55.05 -19.12
CA ASP A 430 -15.49 54.98 -18.13
C ASP A 430 -14.98 53.55 -17.98
N PHE A 431 -13.67 53.42 -18.13
CA PHE A 431 -12.90 52.30 -17.61
C PHE A 431 -12.82 52.42 -16.08
N ALA A 432 -13.35 51.41 -15.39
CA ALA A 432 -12.92 51.04 -14.04
C ALA A 432 -12.92 49.49 -13.94
N PRO A 433 -11.98 48.92 -13.16
CA PRO A 433 -11.18 47.78 -13.60
C PRO A 433 -11.78 46.42 -13.22
N ALA A 434 -11.26 45.40 -13.91
CA ALA A 434 -11.43 44.00 -13.57
C ALA A 434 -11.11 43.74 -12.08
N SER A 435 -12.13 43.46 -11.29
CA SER A 435 -11.98 42.95 -9.94
C SER A 435 -11.54 41.49 -10.00
N GLU A 436 -10.29 41.27 -9.60
CA GLU A 436 -9.66 40.04 -9.14
C GLU A 436 -10.60 38.85 -8.92
N VAL A 437 -10.54 37.85 -9.81
CA VAL A 437 -10.93 36.48 -9.45
C VAL A 437 -9.83 35.94 -8.53
N ARG A 438 -10.02 36.11 -7.22
CA ARG A 438 -9.23 35.41 -6.21
C ARG A 438 -9.56 33.92 -6.27
N VAL A 439 -8.64 33.15 -6.83
CA VAL A 439 -8.59 31.70 -6.59
C VAL A 439 -8.12 31.52 -5.14
N SER A 440 -9.07 31.31 -4.24
CA SER A 440 -8.77 30.83 -2.90
C SER A 440 -8.42 29.33 -2.95
N PRO A 441 -7.36 28.88 -2.26
CA PRO A 441 -6.99 27.47 -2.23
C PRO A 441 -8.09 26.65 -1.55
N ILE A 442 -8.62 25.67 -2.27
CA ILE A 442 -9.50 24.64 -1.70
C ILE A 442 -8.66 23.84 -0.72
N HIS A 443 -8.78 24.18 0.57
CA HIS A 443 -8.45 23.25 1.64
C HIS A 443 -9.30 21.99 1.45
N PRO A 444 -8.75 20.78 1.64
CA PRO A 444 -9.53 19.56 1.64
C PRO A 444 -10.50 19.61 2.82
N GLN A 445 -11.74 20.04 2.56
CA GLN A 445 -12.83 19.85 3.50
C GLN A 445 -13.02 18.34 3.65
N LYS A 446 -12.73 17.87 4.86
CA LYS A 446 -13.20 16.59 5.39
C LYS A 446 -14.65 16.40 4.96
N VAL A 447 -14.91 15.50 4.01
CA VAL A 447 -16.24 14.96 3.78
C VAL A 447 -16.56 14.11 5.00
N ALA A 448 -17.06 14.77 6.04
CA ALA A 448 -17.59 14.13 7.21
C ALA A 448 -18.78 13.26 6.77
N MET A 449 -18.77 12.00 7.21
CA MET A 449 -19.91 11.09 7.19
C MET A 449 -21.19 11.80 7.65
N ARG A 450 -22.00 12.31 6.72
CA ARG A 450 -23.39 12.71 6.96
C ARG A 450 -24.28 11.77 6.15
N GLY A 451 -24.74 10.69 6.78
CA GLY A 451 -25.65 9.75 6.14
C GLY A 451 -26.73 9.15 7.05
N ILE A 452 -26.75 9.49 8.34
CA ILE A 452 -27.69 8.85 9.31
C ILE A 452 -28.45 9.89 10.17
N GLU A 453 -27.89 11.10 10.33
CA GLU A 453 -28.51 12.15 11.16
C GLU A 453 -29.96 12.51 10.77
N PRO A 454 -30.40 12.46 9.50
CA PRO A 454 -31.79 12.79 9.14
C PRO A 454 -32.85 11.73 9.52
N TRP A 455 -32.44 10.50 9.84
CA TRP A 455 -33.33 9.33 9.93
C TRP A 455 -33.26 8.55 11.23
N ARG A 456 -32.48 9.00 12.22
CA ARG A 456 -32.55 8.46 13.59
C ARG A 456 -33.97 8.61 14.14
N GLY A 457 -34.60 7.50 14.52
CA GLY A 457 -35.89 7.48 15.22
C GLY A 457 -37.16 7.54 14.35
N LYS A 458 -37.08 7.47 13.02
CA LYS A 458 -38.27 7.38 12.14
C LYS A 458 -38.65 5.92 11.88
N LYS A 459 -39.93 5.57 12.11
CA LYS A 459 -40.49 4.27 11.68
C LYS A 459 -40.76 4.28 10.18
N MET A 460 -40.44 3.18 9.51
CA MET A 460 -40.71 2.95 8.08
C MET A 460 -42.22 2.77 7.88
N SER A 461 -42.81 3.42 6.86
CA SER A 461 -44.24 3.24 6.55
C SER A 461 -44.49 1.86 5.91
N GLN A 462 -45.71 1.33 5.97
CA GLN A 462 -46.08 0.07 5.30
C GLN A 462 -45.76 0.09 3.79
N ASN A 463 -46.00 1.23 3.13
CA ASN A 463 -45.67 1.43 1.71
C ASN A 463 -44.15 1.43 1.46
N ASP A 464 -43.34 1.88 2.42
CA ASP A 464 -41.88 1.85 2.30
C ASP A 464 -41.34 0.42 2.52
N GLN A 465 -41.98 -0.37 3.38
CA GLN A 465 -41.70 -1.79 3.56
C GLN A 465 -41.99 -2.60 2.29
N ASP A 466 -43.14 -2.37 1.64
CA ASP A 466 -43.50 -3.04 0.40
C ASP A 466 -42.53 -2.69 -0.74
N ARG A 467 -42.07 -1.44 -0.80
CA ARG A 467 -41.05 -0.98 -1.77
C ARG A 467 -39.69 -1.61 -1.53
N LEU A 468 -39.23 -1.69 -0.29
CA LEU A 468 -37.97 -2.35 0.05
C LEU A 468 -38.00 -3.82 -0.38
N ALA A 469 -39.09 -4.55 -0.08
CA ALA A 469 -39.25 -5.94 -0.49
C ALA A 469 -39.21 -6.11 -2.02
N ALA A 470 -39.83 -5.20 -2.77
CA ALA A 470 -39.79 -5.20 -4.23
C ALA A 470 -38.38 -4.93 -4.78
N ILE A 471 -37.59 -4.07 -4.12
CA ILE A 471 -36.21 -3.75 -4.50
C ILE A 471 -35.28 -4.92 -4.18
N GLU A 472 -35.44 -5.56 -3.01
CA GLU A 472 -34.66 -6.74 -2.60
C GLU A 472 -34.87 -7.90 -3.58
N GLN A 473 -36.11 -8.19 -3.98
CA GLN A 473 -36.43 -9.24 -4.95
C GLN A 473 -35.81 -9.00 -6.33
N LYS A 474 -35.66 -7.73 -6.74
CA LYS A 474 -35.14 -7.34 -8.05
C LYS A 474 -33.70 -6.80 -7.99
N TRP A 475 -33.00 -6.95 -6.87
CA TRP A 475 -31.66 -6.37 -6.67
C TRP A 475 -30.63 -6.91 -7.65
N ASN A 476 -30.70 -8.21 -7.97
CA ASN A 476 -29.82 -8.82 -8.97
C ASN A 476 -30.01 -8.18 -10.37
N LEU A 477 -31.24 -7.84 -10.72
CA LEU A 477 -31.57 -7.17 -11.98
C LEU A 477 -31.04 -5.72 -11.99
N VAL A 478 -31.09 -5.03 -10.84
CA VAL A 478 -30.44 -3.71 -10.67
C VAL A 478 -28.93 -3.81 -10.92
N LEU A 479 -28.25 -4.81 -10.35
CA LEU A 479 -26.81 -5.02 -10.54
C LEU A 479 -26.44 -5.32 -12.00
N GLU A 480 -27.30 -6.04 -12.73
CA GLU A 480 -27.10 -6.32 -14.15
C GLU A 480 -27.33 -5.08 -15.03
N GLU A 481 -28.33 -4.27 -14.76
CA GLU A 481 -28.56 -3.01 -15.49
C GLU A 481 -27.48 -1.98 -15.19
N VAL A 482 -27.01 -1.88 -13.94
CA VAL A 482 -25.84 -1.02 -13.60
C VAL A 482 -24.58 -1.48 -14.33
N LYS A 483 -24.41 -2.79 -14.57
CA LYS A 483 -23.29 -3.33 -15.37
C LYS A 483 -23.26 -2.76 -16.79
N LYS A 484 -24.43 -2.59 -17.40
CA LYS A 484 -24.57 -2.10 -18.79
C LYS A 484 -24.14 -0.65 -18.92
N VAL A 485 -24.33 0.14 -17.86
CA VAL A 485 -23.91 1.56 -17.80
C VAL A 485 -22.45 1.69 -17.38
N SER A 486 -22.02 0.99 -16.32
CA SER A 486 -20.63 0.99 -15.86
C SER A 486 -20.27 -0.28 -15.09
N ILE A 487 -19.27 -1.00 -15.61
CA ILE A 487 -18.69 -2.19 -14.97
C ILE A 487 -18.09 -1.82 -13.59
N GLN A 488 -17.51 -0.62 -13.48
CA GLN A 488 -16.93 -0.12 -12.23
C GLN A 488 -18.01 0.18 -11.18
N SER A 489 -19.11 0.85 -11.55
CA SER A 489 -20.23 1.11 -10.63
C SER A 489 -20.83 -0.18 -10.06
N ARG A 490 -20.95 -1.22 -10.89
CA ARG A 490 -21.41 -2.55 -10.44
C ARG A 490 -20.45 -3.17 -9.44
N ALA A 491 -19.14 -3.10 -9.69
CA ALA A 491 -18.14 -3.71 -8.80
C ALA A 491 -18.20 -3.09 -7.39
N TRP A 492 -18.38 -1.77 -7.30
CA TRP A 492 -18.54 -1.07 -6.02
C TRP A 492 -19.89 -1.38 -5.35
N LEU A 493 -20.98 -1.48 -6.13
CA LEU A 493 -22.33 -1.73 -5.61
C LEU A 493 -22.57 -3.19 -5.20
N LEU A 494 -21.82 -4.16 -5.75
CA LEU A 494 -21.93 -5.59 -5.45
C LEU A 494 -21.76 -5.92 -3.96
N ALA A 495 -20.93 -5.14 -3.26
CA ALA A 495 -20.69 -5.28 -1.83
C ALA A 495 -21.78 -4.62 -0.95
N GLY A 496 -22.79 -4.00 -1.58
CA GLY A 496 -23.87 -3.26 -0.93
C GLY A 496 -25.18 -4.05 -0.92
N ARG A 497 -25.87 -4.01 0.21
CA ARG A 497 -27.23 -4.56 0.37
C ARG A 497 -28.24 -3.45 0.69
N PRO A 498 -29.40 -3.36 0.03
CA PRO A 498 -30.46 -2.46 0.46
C PRO A 498 -30.96 -2.87 1.85
N VAL A 499 -31.17 -1.92 2.74
CA VAL A 499 -31.57 -2.20 4.13
C VAL A 499 -32.78 -1.40 4.60
N ALA A 500 -33.07 -0.26 3.97
CA ALA A 500 -34.24 0.56 4.28
C ALA A 500 -34.61 1.46 3.11
N VAL A 501 -35.90 1.81 3.04
CA VAL A 501 -36.41 2.88 2.17
C VAL A 501 -37.13 3.90 3.06
N PHE A 502 -36.84 5.18 2.88
CA PHE A 502 -37.56 6.26 3.54
C PHE A 502 -38.02 7.27 2.49
N GLY A 503 -39.28 7.17 2.05
CA GLY A 503 -39.84 8.03 1.01
C GLY A 503 -39.12 7.84 -0.33
N GLU A 504 -38.26 8.81 -0.69
CA GLU A 504 -37.46 8.83 -1.93
C GLU A 504 -35.97 8.46 -1.71
N HIS A 505 -35.63 7.93 -0.53
CA HIS A 505 -34.25 7.56 -0.19
C HIS A 505 -34.13 6.05 -0.01
N LEU A 506 -33.23 5.42 -0.78
CA LEU A 506 -32.82 4.03 -0.60
C LEU A 506 -31.52 3.99 0.21
N VAL A 507 -31.54 3.29 1.34
CA VAL A 507 -30.36 3.09 2.20
C VAL A 507 -29.71 1.76 1.86
N VAL A 508 -28.42 1.79 1.53
CA VAL A 508 -27.61 0.61 1.20
C VAL A 508 -26.49 0.44 2.22
N ALA A 509 -26.42 -0.72 2.87
CA ALA A 509 -25.39 -1.05 3.84
C ALA A 509 -24.19 -1.75 3.18
N PHE A 510 -22.98 -1.38 3.61
CA PHE A 510 -21.71 -1.92 3.14
C PHE A 510 -20.83 -2.39 4.31
N LYS A 511 -20.03 -3.43 4.08
CA LYS A 511 -19.02 -3.93 5.03
C LYS A 511 -17.78 -3.03 5.15
N SER A 512 -17.49 -2.21 4.14
CA SER A 512 -16.29 -1.37 4.08
C SER A 512 -16.65 0.07 3.73
N SER A 513 -16.00 1.01 4.42
CA SER A 513 -16.17 2.45 4.21
C SER A 513 -15.74 2.90 2.83
N LEU A 514 -14.77 2.21 2.23
CA LEU A 514 -14.28 2.54 0.89
C LEU A 514 -15.34 2.27 -0.19
N HIS A 515 -16.08 1.17 -0.09
CA HIS A 515 -17.20 0.90 -1.02
C HIS A 515 -18.32 1.92 -0.83
N ALA A 516 -18.72 2.21 0.41
CA ALA A 516 -19.77 3.19 0.72
C ALA A 516 -19.43 4.60 0.19
N GLU A 517 -18.22 5.09 0.45
CA GLU A 517 -17.78 6.42 0.00
C GLU A 517 -17.65 6.51 -1.53
N THR A 518 -17.20 5.44 -2.18
CA THR A 518 -16.98 5.43 -3.64
C THR A 518 -18.29 5.36 -4.40
N VAL A 519 -19.30 4.63 -3.91
CA VAL A 519 -20.65 4.60 -4.49
C VAL A 519 -21.32 5.98 -4.45
N MET A 520 -21.04 6.80 -3.43
CA MET A 520 -21.59 8.15 -3.31
C MET A 520 -20.90 9.20 -4.19
N ARG A 521 -19.77 8.89 -4.84
CA ARG A 521 -19.07 9.81 -5.75
C ARG A 521 -19.73 9.82 -7.13
N SER A 522 -19.74 10.99 -7.78
CA SER A 522 -20.05 11.10 -9.21
C SER A 522 -18.90 10.46 -10.02
N PRO A 523 -19.18 9.69 -11.09
CA PRO A 523 -20.49 9.48 -11.73
C PRO A 523 -21.24 8.23 -11.23
N HIS A 524 -20.66 7.47 -10.30
CA HIS A 524 -21.24 6.18 -9.85
C HIS A 524 -22.64 6.33 -9.27
N ARG A 525 -22.84 7.34 -8.41
CA ARG A 525 -24.14 7.63 -7.80
C ARG A 525 -25.22 7.90 -8.85
N GLU A 526 -24.92 8.77 -9.82
CA GLU A 526 -25.85 9.20 -10.86
C GLU A 526 -26.29 8.02 -11.73
N PHE A 527 -25.35 7.15 -12.12
CA PHE A 527 -25.67 5.95 -12.90
C PHE A 527 -26.57 4.97 -12.15
N ILE A 528 -26.39 4.81 -10.85
CA ILE A 528 -27.21 3.87 -10.07
C ILE A 528 -28.61 4.48 -9.83
N GLU A 529 -28.70 5.78 -9.53
CA GLU A 529 -29.98 6.48 -9.39
C GLU A 529 -30.79 6.48 -10.70
N GLU A 530 -30.14 6.65 -11.87
CA GLU A 530 -30.79 6.54 -13.18
C GLU A 530 -31.36 5.14 -13.45
N VAL A 531 -30.60 4.09 -13.11
CA VAL A 531 -31.05 2.69 -13.27
C VAL A 531 -32.22 2.39 -12.34
N LEU A 532 -32.17 2.85 -11.09
CA LEU A 532 -33.27 2.70 -10.14
C LEU A 532 -34.54 3.41 -10.62
N GLN A 533 -34.40 4.64 -11.14
CA GLN A 533 -35.52 5.39 -11.69
C GLN A 533 -36.16 4.68 -12.89
N ARG A 534 -35.34 4.10 -13.77
CA ARG A 534 -35.81 3.35 -14.94
C ARG A 534 -36.55 2.07 -14.56
N LEU A 535 -36.08 1.35 -13.56
CA LEU A 535 -36.62 0.04 -13.17
C LEU A 535 -37.87 0.12 -12.30
N PHE A 536 -37.93 1.10 -11.40
CA PHE A 536 -39.02 1.23 -10.42
C PHE A 536 -39.97 2.40 -10.70
N GLN A 537 -39.71 3.17 -11.77
CA GLN A 537 -40.51 4.33 -12.19
C GLN A 537 -40.74 5.36 -11.07
N CYS A 538 -39.77 5.47 -10.15
CA CYS A 538 -39.80 6.39 -9.02
C CYS A 538 -38.45 7.07 -8.84
N THR A 539 -38.46 8.30 -8.33
CA THR A 539 -37.26 9.06 -7.99
C THR A 539 -36.68 8.52 -6.68
N LEU A 540 -35.69 7.64 -6.77
CA LEU A 540 -34.96 7.10 -5.62
C LEU A 540 -33.53 7.63 -5.63
N SER A 541 -33.17 8.33 -4.55
CA SER A 541 -31.79 8.73 -4.28
C SER A 541 -31.13 7.76 -3.32
N ILE A 542 -29.83 7.53 -3.51
CA ILE A 542 -29.09 6.51 -2.75
C ILE A 542 -28.38 7.17 -1.56
N ALA A 543 -28.42 6.48 -0.42
CA ALA A 543 -27.60 6.78 0.73
C ALA A 543 -26.91 5.50 1.23
N THR A 544 -25.69 5.65 1.75
CA THR A 544 -24.87 4.51 2.16
C THR A 544 -24.60 4.51 3.66
N ILE A 545 -24.62 3.33 4.28
CA ILE A 545 -24.28 3.12 5.69
C ILE A 545 -23.31 1.94 5.87
N LEU A 546 -22.54 1.93 6.96
CA LEU A 546 -21.74 0.77 7.36
C LEU A 546 -22.59 -0.27 8.09
N GLU A 547 -22.39 -1.55 7.81
CA GLU A 547 -23.13 -2.65 8.47
C GLU A 547 -23.03 -2.61 9.99
N ASP A 548 -21.85 -2.30 10.54
CA ASP A 548 -21.65 -2.22 12.00
C ASP A 548 -22.48 -1.11 12.64
N LYS A 549 -22.62 0.03 11.93
CA LYS A 549 -23.45 1.17 12.39
C LYS A 549 -24.93 0.90 12.21
N TRP A 550 -25.31 0.14 11.18
CA TRP A 550 -26.69 -0.29 10.98
C TRP A 550 -27.14 -1.27 12.07
N GLY A 551 -26.29 -2.23 12.45
CA GLY A 551 -26.57 -3.17 13.54
C GLY A 551 -26.79 -2.48 14.89
N GLN A 552 -26.04 -1.42 15.19
CA GLN A 552 -26.24 -0.60 16.38
C GLN A 552 -27.57 0.16 16.37
N LEU A 553 -28.00 0.68 15.21
CA LEU A 553 -29.29 1.37 15.07
C LEU A 553 -30.49 0.43 15.23
N GLN A 554 -30.37 -0.82 14.76
CA GLN A 554 -31.41 -1.85 14.95
C GLN A 554 -31.55 -2.27 16.43
N GLN A 555 -30.46 -2.21 17.21
CA GLN A 555 -30.49 -2.49 18.66
C GLN A 555 -31.09 -1.35 19.48
N GLU A 556 -30.91 -0.09 19.05
CA GLU A 556 -31.48 1.08 19.73
C GLU A 556 -32.98 1.30 19.39
N HIS A 557 -33.44 0.87 18.20
CA HIS A 557 -34.84 0.94 17.79
C HIS A 557 -35.23 -0.29 16.95
N PRO A 558 -35.99 -1.25 17.49
CA PRO A 558 -36.50 -2.37 16.70
C PRO A 558 -37.45 -1.83 15.62
N LEU A 559 -37.06 -1.98 14.36
CA LEU A 559 -38.01 -1.87 13.27
C LEU A 559 -38.95 -3.07 13.43
N ASP A 560 -40.26 -2.80 13.56
CA ASP A 560 -41.31 -3.82 13.47
C ASP A 560 -41.33 -4.35 12.03
N THR A 561 -40.33 -5.15 11.68
CA THR A 561 -40.39 -6.12 10.61
C THR A 561 -40.61 -7.44 11.32
N GLU A 562 -41.86 -7.88 11.40
CA GLU A 562 -42.12 -9.30 11.61
C GLU A 562 -41.28 -10.05 10.55
N PRO A 563 -40.39 -10.97 10.94
CA PRO A 563 -39.71 -11.79 9.97
C PRO A 563 -40.79 -12.64 9.30
N ILE A 564 -41.07 -12.36 8.02
CA ILE A 564 -41.73 -13.33 7.17
C ILE A 564 -40.81 -14.55 7.20
N GLN A 565 -41.27 -15.60 7.87
CA GLN A 565 -40.61 -16.88 7.98
C GLN A 565 -40.17 -17.34 6.57
N SER A 566 -38.89 -17.20 6.27
CA SER A 566 -38.27 -18.08 5.28
C SER A 566 -38.48 -19.48 5.82
N LYS A 567 -39.26 -20.31 5.12
CA LYS A 567 -39.46 -21.74 5.43
C LYS A 567 -38.15 -22.31 5.96
N GLY A 568 -38.14 -22.66 7.25
CA GLY A 568 -36.96 -23.14 7.95
C GLY A 568 -36.39 -24.36 7.23
N ARG A 569 -35.07 -24.36 7.01
CA ARG A 569 -34.35 -25.54 6.54
C ARG A 569 -34.51 -26.63 7.59
N GLU A 570 -34.85 -27.85 7.17
CA GLU A 570 -35.03 -28.94 8.12
C GLU A 570 -33.68 -29.29 8.79
N PRO A 571 -33.65 -29.59 10.10
CA PRO A 571 -32.40 -29.76 10.87
C PRO A 571 -31.44 -30.85 10.34
N TRP A 572 -31.93 -31.79 9.55
CA TRP A 572 -31.10 -32.84 8.96
C TRP A 572 -30.31 -32.33 7.73
N VAL A 573 -30.78 -31.30 7.04
CA VAL A 573 -30.11 -30.69 5.89
C VAL A 573 -28.85 -29.95 6.32
N GLU A 574 -28.91 -29.22 7.44
CA GLU A 574 -27.73 -28.59 8.05
C GLU A 574 -26.68 -29.63 8.45
N LYS A 575 -27.11 -30.77 8.99
CA LYS A 575 -26.21 -31.85 9.41
C LYS A 575 -25.49 -32.53 8.24
N VAL A 576 -26.14 -32.61 7.08
CA VAL A 576 -25.55 -33.14 5.84
C VAL A 576 -24.52 -32.16 5.27
N ILE A 577 -24.81 -30.86 5.32
CA ILE A 577 -23.86 -29.81 4.90
C ILE A 577 -22.64 -29.77 5.82
N GLU A 578 -22.82 -29.92 7.12
CA GLU A 578 -21.74 -29.92 8.11
C GLU A 578 -20.79 -31.12 7.93
N LEU A 579 -21.32 -32.25 7.46
CA LEU A 579 -20.52 -33.47 7.22
C LEU A 579 -19.83 -33.51 5.84
N LEU A 580 -20.40 -32.88 4.81
CA LEU A 580 -19.93 -33.01 3.42
C LEU A 580 -19.31 -31.72 2.85
N GLY A 581 -19.53 -30.57 3.51
CA GLY A 581 -19.12 -29.24 3.06
C GLY A 581 -20.10 -28.61 2.07
N GLU A 582 -20.30 -27.29 2.17
CA GLU A 582 -21.27 -26.53 1.35
C GLU A 582 -21.04 -26.65 -0.17
N ASP A 583 -19.77 -26.81 -0.59
CA ASP A 583 -19.40 -26.84 -2.01
C ASP A 583 -19.79 -28.13 -2.74
N ARG A 584 -20.30 -29.14 -2.02
CA ARG A 584 -20.59 -30.49 -2.57
C ARG A 584 -22.05 -30.93 -2.42
N VAL A 585 -22.93 -30.09 -1.87
CA VAL A 585 -24.35 -30.43 -1.63
C VAL A 585 -25.24 -29.48 -2.43
N GLN A 586 -26.04 -30.04 -3.35
CA GLN A 586 -27.03 -29.29 -4.11
C GLN A 586 -28.44 -29.66 -3.63
N ILE A 587 -29.15 -28.69 -3.06
CA ILE A 587 -30.53 -28.87 -2.56
C ILE A 587 -31.50 -28.43 -3.66
N VAL A 588 -32.31 -29.36 -4.15
CA VAL A 588 -33.40 -29.07 -5.11
C VAL A 588 -34.72 -29.15 -4.36
N ILE A 589 -35.49 -28.07 -4.38
CA ILE A 589 -36.83 -27.99 -3.79
C ILE A 589 -37.81 -28.13 -4.95
N GLU A 590 -38.55 -29.24 -5.01
CA GLU A 590 -39.74 -29.33 -5.86
C GLU A 590 -40.90 -28.61 -5.14
N GLU A 591 -41.63 -27.78 -5.89
CA GLU A 591 -42.50 -26.68 -5.41
C GLU A 591 -43.55 -27.03 -4.34
#